data_AF-A0A7V4W7F9-F1
#
_entry.id   AF-A0A7V4W7F9-F1
#
_cell.length_a   1.000
_cell.length_b   1.000
_cell.length_c   1.000
_cell.angle_alpha   90.00
_cell.angle_beta   90.00
_cell.angle_gamma   90.00
#
_symmetry.space_group_name_H-M   'P 1'
#
loop_
_entity.id
_entity.type
_entity.pdbx_description
1 polymer ?
#
loop_
_entity_poly.entity_id
_entity_poly.type
_entity_poly.pdbx_seq_one_letter_code
_entity_poly.pdbx_strand_id
1 'polypeptide(L)'
;MALRRFNLCRIRTSRRKACAFAAIVIALFAAGWLAWRSLSIRSASQPVHGVPPEAQAAVASLLAKHGYIVSGAVQWAGNDGTWRAPGRYRLYFAASAGGSADIFAASVTVDAGLAAPKLAGISRITDTPGADETSPVLATGWLAFAARVGSRYQSLTCLPLADPRRAQIYVFDRPADQVELAWVAGDGRAPLLQVRTSDAAAPGFSVSPEQHSVTPPTGLAYTPARQGEMPWIASFVSHVRDLPGVGPEKIAFIENVAFTALDFLTRTWYGIVGPPTRPPAATAVALALASPSPAPTPPPTAGPTPAPLWTASPTPTVTPTPTLEVVTLMASGAPTSSPEPTELATATPTAPPTATASPTSSPTPTAPPTPSATPLPP
;
A
#
# COMPACT_ATOMS: atom_id res chain seq x y z
N MET A 1 26.26 38.09 65.54
CA MET A 1 26.21 36.79 64.83
C MET A 1 24.95 36.54 63.98
N ALA A 2 23.85 37.30 64.11
CA ALA A 2 22.61 37.06 63.36
C ALA A 2 22.64 37.48 61.87
N LEU A 3 23.46 38.47 61.49
CA LEU A 3 23.51 38.99 60.11
C LEU A 3 24.21 38.10 59.07
N ARG A 4 24.99 37.09 59.48
CA ARG A 4 25.64 36.14 58.54
C ARG A 4 24.70 35.03 58.05
N ARG A 5 23.58 34.76 58.73
CA ARG A 5 22.65 33.68 58.34
C ARG A 5 21.66 34.09 57.24
N PHE A 6 21.37 35.39 57.08
CA PHE A 6 20.43 35.87 56.06
C PHE A 6 20.98 35.81 54.62
N ASN A 7 22.28 36.00 54.42
CA ASN A 7 22.89 35.96 53.08
C ASN A 7 23.00 34.54 52.48
N LEU A 8 23.11 33.51 53.31
CA LEU A 8 23.17 32.11 52.83
C LEU A 8 21.82 31.62 52.28
N CYS A 9 20.69 32.18 52.74
CA CYS A 9 19.37 31.77 52.27
C CYS A 9 19.03 32.35 50.89
N ARG A 10 19.50 33.56 50.57
CA ARG A 10 19.28 34.22 49.27
C ARG A 10 20.11 33.61 48.13
N ILE A 11 21.30 33.09 48.44
CA ILE A 11 22.16 32.43 47.45
C ILE A 11 21.60 31.05 47.04
N ARG A 12 20.92 30.34 47.95
CA ARG A 12 20.32 29.02 47.64
C ARG A 12 19.09 29.12 46.72
N THR A 13 18.28 30.18 46.81
CA THR A 13 17.12 30.37 45.92
C THR A 13 17.54 30.75 44.50
N SER A 14 18.64 31.50 44.34
CA SER A 14 19.22 31.84 43.03
C SER A 14 19.69 30.59 42.25
N ARG A 15 20.41 29.67 42.92
CA ARG A 15 20.89 28.43 42.27
C ARG A 15 19.75 27.52 41.80
N ARG A 16 18.69 27.37 42.59
CA ARG A 16 17.52 26.54 42.18
C ARG A 16 16.81 27.12 40.96
N LYS A 17 16.65 28.45 40.88
CA LYS A 17 16.07 29.12 39.71
C LYS A 17 16.94 28.97 38.46
N ALA A 18 18.26 29.10 38.62
CA ALA A 18 19.21 28.89 37.52
C ALA A 18 19.18 27.44 36.99
N CYS A 19 19.12 26.45 37.88
CA CYS A 19 19.00 25.04 37.47
C CYS A 19 17.68 24.74 36.75
N ALA A 20 16.56 25.27 37.24
CA ALA A 20 15.26 25.08 36.59
C ALA A 20 15.22 25.72 35.19
N PHE A 21 15.76 26.92 35.04
CA PHE A 21 15.86 27.60 33.75
C PHE A 21 16.75 26.83 32.77
N ALA A 22 17.93 26.37 33.20
CA ALA A 22 18.82 25.56 32.37
C ALA A 22 18.15 24.26 31.90
N ALA A 23 17.41 23.58 32.78
CA ALA A 23 16.67 22.37 32.42
C ALA A 23 15.60 22.63 31.36
N ILE A 24 14.86 23.74 31.46
CA ILE A 24 13.86 24.14 30.45
C ILE A 24 14.53 24.43 29.11
N VAL A 25 15.63 25.18 29.10
CA VAL A 25 16.36 25.49 27.86
C VAL A 25 16.89 24.23 27.20
N ILE A 26 17.46 23.29 27.97
CA ILE A 26 17.92 21.99 27.44
C ILE A 26 16.74 21.19 26.88
N ALA A 27 15.60 21.15 27.58
CA ALA A 27 14.41 20.43 27.11
C ALA A 27 13.87 21.04 25.80
N LEU A 28 13.81 22.36 25.68
CA LEU A 28 13.39 23.05 24.47
C LEU A 28 14.36 22.83 23.32
N PHE A 29 15.67 22.86 23.58
CA PHE A 29 16.69 22.59 22.56
C PHE A 29 16.64 21.14 22.08
N ALA A 30 16.47 20.19 22.99
CA ALA A 30 16.29 18.78 22.66
C ALA A 30 15.01 18.55 21.83
N ALA A 31 13.89 19.17 22.22
CA ALA A 31 12.63 19.11 21.48
C ALA A 31 12.76 19.76 20.08
N GLY A 32 13.41 20.92 19.98
CA GLY A 32 13.69 21.60 18.71
C GLY A 32 14.60 20.77 17.80
N TRP A 33 15.64 20.14 18.36
CA TRP A 33 16.53 19.25 17.63
C TRP A 33 15.79 17.99 17.13
N LEU A 34 14.94 17.38 17.97
CA LEU A 34 14.10 16.24 17.59
C LEU A 34 13.10 16.63 16.49
N ALA A 35 12.45 17.79 16.63
CA ALA A 35 11.55 18.32 15.63
C ALA A 35 12.29 18.58 14.30
N TRP A 36 13.45 19.23 14.34
CA TRP A 36 14.26 19.47 13.15
C TRP A 36 14.75 18.18 12.50
N ARG A 37 15.20 17.18 13.27
CA ARG A 37 15.54 15.86 12.74
C ARG A 37 14.34 15.17 12.10
N SER A 38 13.15 15.26 12.71
CA SER A 38 11.93 14.71 12.15
C SER A 38 11.51 15.41 10.85
N LEU A 39 11.76 16.73 10.75
CA LEU A 39 11.50 17.53 9.55
C LEU A 39 12.50 17.22 8.44
N SER A 40 13.77 16.98 8.76
CA SER A 40 14.83 16.69 7.77
C SER A 40 14.60 15.39 6.99
N ILE A 41 13.81 14.45 7.53
CA ILE A 41 13.43 13.20 6.86
C ILE A 41 12.21 13.43 5.94
N ARG A 42 11.41 14.49 6.17
CA ARG A 42 10.24 14.81 5.32
C ARG A 42 10.63 15.32 3.93
N SER A 43 11.88 15.74 3.74
CA SER A 43 12.35 16.34 2.49
C SER A 43 12.86 15.35 1.44
N ALA A 44 12.74 14.04 1.66
CA ALA A 44 13.13 13.01 0.69
C ALA A 44 12.16 13.00 -0.51
N SER A 45 12.32 13.98 -1.39
CA SER A 45 11.43 14.27 -2.52
C SER A 45 11.99 13.82 -3.87
N GLN A 46 13.26 13.37 -3.93
CA GLN A 46 13.90 12.97 -5.17
C GLN A 46 14.14 11.46 -5.20
N PRO A 47 13.79 10.76 -6.29
CA PRO A 47 14.16 9.37 -6.47
C PRO A 47 15.68 9.24 -6.49
N VAL A 48 16.20 8.23 -5.80
CA VAL A 48 17.63 7.95 -5.73
C VAL A 48 17.93 6.82 -6.71
N HIS A 49 18.71 7.16 -7.73
CA HIS A 49 19.19 6.20 -8.72
C HIS A 49 20.59 5.69 -8.35
N GLY A 50 20.97 4.53 -8.91
CA GLY A 50 22.32 3.98 -8.73
C GLY A 50 22.63 3.49 -7.32
N VAL A 51 21.62 3.08 -6.55
CA VAL A 51 21.82 2.45 -5.24
C VAL A 51 22.63 1.15 -5.43
N PRO A 52 23.80 0.99 -4.78
CA PRO A 52 24.63 -0.20 -4.94
C PRO A 52 23.88 -1.48 -4.59
N PRO A 53 24.08 -2.59 -5.34
CA PRO A 53 23.43 -3.87 -5.07
C PRO A 53 23.63 -4.36 -3.64
N GLU A 54 24.78 -4.10 -3.01
CA GLU A 54 25.05 -4.49 -1.63
C GLU A 54 24.11 -3.78 -0.64
N ALA A 55 23.85 -2.49 -0.87
CA ALA A 55 22.93 -1.72 -0.04
C ALA A 55 21.47 -2.18 -0.24
N GLN A 56 21.09 -2.53 -1.47
CA GLN A 56 19.78 -3.09 -1.78
C GLN A 56 19.58 -4.44 -1.07
N ALA A 57 20.56 -5.35 -1.17
CA ALA A 57 20.53 -6.66 -0.52
C ALA A 57 20.51 -6.57 1.01
N ALA A 58 21.29 -5.64 1.58
CA ALA A 58 21.30 -5.40 3.02
C ALA A 58 19.95 -4.88 3.53
N VAL A 59 19.29 -3.98 2.80
CA VAL A 59 17.95 -3.50 3.14
C VAL A 59 16.89 -4.58 2.97
N ALA A 60 16.94 -5.38 1.90
CA ALA A 60 16.02 -6.49 1.71
C ALA A 60 16.12 -7.51 2.86
N SER A 61 17.35 -7.87 3.25
CA SER A 61 17.61 -8.76 4.40
C SER A 61 17.09 -8.16 5.71
N LEU A 62 17.24 -6.84 5.88
CA LEU A 62 16.77 -6.15 7.07
C LEU A 62 15.23 -6.08 7.12
N LEU A 63 14.56 -5.86 6.00
CA LEU A 63 13.09 -5.90 5.90
C LEU A 63 12.55 -7.30 6.20
N ALA A 64 13.18 -8.34 5.65
CA ALA A 64 12.83 -9.74 5.94
C ALA A 64 12.99 -10.06 7.44
N LYS A 65 14.05 -9.56 8.10
CA LYS A 65 14.24 -9.70 9.55
C LYS A 65 13.13 -9.04 10.37
N HIS A 66 12.46 -8.02 9.84
CA HIS A 66 11.29 -7.38 10.46
C HIS A 66 9.96 -8.05 10.07
N GLY A 67 9.98 -9.18 9.37
CA GLY A 67 8.79 -9.94 8.99
C GLY A 67 8.10 -9.45 7.71
N TYR A 68 8.76 -8.62 6.90
CA TYR A 68 8.22 -8.15 5.62
C TYR A 68 8.72 -9.01 4.47
N ILE A 69 7.79 -9.60 3.71
CA ILE A 69 8.10 -10.27 2.45
C ILE A 69 7.90 -9.26 1.33
N VAL A 70 8.99 -8.65 0.86
CA VAL A 70 8.96 -7.60 -0.16
C VAL A 70 8.60 -8.19 -1.53
N SER A 71 7.59 -7.60 -2.18
CA SER A 71 7.16 -7.94 -3.53
C SER A 71 7.70 -6.90 -4.53
N GLY A 72 8.75 -7.28 -5.26
CA GLY A 72 9.39 -6.46 -6.29
C GLY A 72 10.49 -5.53 -5.75
N ALA A 73 10.76 -4.46 -6.49
CA ALA A 73 11.88 -3.55 -6.18
C ALA A 73 11.52 -2.55 -5.07
N VAL A 74 12.47 -2.34 -4.14
CA VAL A 74 12.39 -1.26 -3.15
C VAL A 74 12.76 0.06 -3.81
N GLN A 75 11.88 1.05 -3.75
CA GLN A 75 12.13 2.39 -4.25
C GLN A 75 12.81 3.24 -3.17
N TRP A 76 13.81 4.03 -3.59
CA TRP A 76 14.60 4.87 -2.70
C TRP A 76 14.35 6.34 -3.02
N ALA A 77 14.07 7.14 -1.99
CA ALA A 77 13.98 8.58 -2.07
C ALA A 77 14.99 9.24 -1.13
N GLY A 78 15.56 10.37 -1.56
CA GLY A 78 16.52 11.16 -0.82
C GLY A 78 16.34 12.65 -1.13
N ASN A 79 17.13 13.50 -0.48
CA ASN A 79 17.00 14.95 -0.67
C ASN A 79 17.52 15.40 -2.05
N ASP A 80 18.61 14.81 -2.52
CA ASP A 80 19.34 15.28 -3.71
C ASP A 80 19.27 14.30 -4.89
N GLY A 81 18.51 13.21 -4.77
CA GLY A 81 18.38 12.16 -5.79
C GLY A 81 19.67 11.37 -6.09
N THR A 82 20.76 11.69 -5.39
CA THR A 82 22.07 11.02 -5.56
C THR A 82 22.35 10.09 -4.39
N TRP A 83 22.81 8.88 -4.71
CA TRP A 83 23.27 7.94 -3.69
C TRP A 83 24.58 8.41 -3.06
N ARG A 84 24.65 8.33 -1.73
CA ARG A 84 25.80 8.67 -0.89
C ARG A 84 25.84 7.79 0.38
N ALA A 85 27.04 7.45 0.82
CA ALA A 85 27.27 6.80 2.11
C ALA A 85 28.35 7.60 2.87
N PRO A 86 28.09 8.07 4.10
CA PRO A 86 26.85 7.91 4.85
C PRO A 86 25.68 8.73 4.27
N GLY A 87 24.45 8.26 4.45
CA GLY A 87 23.25 8.88 3.90
C GLY A 87 21.97 8.50 4.63
N ARG A 88 20.91 9.28 4.42
CA ARG A 88 19.56 9.01 4.92
C ARG A 88 18.58 8.98 3.77
N TYR A 89 17.73 7.97 3.77
CA TYR A 89 16.80 7.72 2.69
C TYR A 89 15.44 7.33 3.24
N ARG A 90 14.43 7.52 2.39
CA ARG A 90 13.10 6.96 2.59
C ARG A 90 12.90 5.84 1.59
N LEU A 91 12.48 4.70 2.10
CA LEU A 91 12.16 3.51 1.32
C LEU A 91 10.66 3.47 1.09
N TYR A 92 10.25 3.08 -0.11
CA TYR A 92 8.89 2.71 -0.45
C TYR A 92 8.90 1.33 -1.06
N PHE A 93 8.08 0.42 -0.56
CA PHE A 93 8.08 -0.97 -1.01
C PHE A 93 6.70 -1.59 -0.83
N ALA A 94 6.34 -2.48 -1.74
CA ALA A 94 5.21 -3.38 -1.56
C ALA A 94 5.70 -4.59 -0.74
N ALA A 95 4.96 -5.00 0.28
CA ALA A 95 5.25 -6.20 1.04
C ALA A 95 3.97 -6.84 1.57
N SER A 96 3.96 -8.16 1.70
CA SER A 96 2.89 -8.85 2.41
C SER A 96 3.28 -9.09 3.87
N ALA A 97 2.32 -8.86 4.75
CA ALA A 97 2.38 -9.16 6.18
C ALA A 97 1.17 -10.01 6.58
N GLY A 98 0.95 -11.12 5.86
CA GLY A 98 -0.17 -12.04 6.13
C GLY A 98 -1.17 -12.25 4.98
N GLY A 99 -0.76 -12.05 3.73
CA GLY A 99 -1.61 -12.33 2.56
C GLY A 99 -1.39 -11.31 1.46
N SER A 100 -2.23 -10.27 1.44
CA SER A 100 -2.17 -9.22 0.42
C SER A 100 -0.93 -8.33 0.58
N ALA A 101 -0.40 -7.82 -0.54
CA ALA A 101 0.70 -6.88 -0.51
C ALA A 101 0.18 -5.46 -0.22
N ASP A 102 0.72 -4.85 0.84
CA ASP A 102 0.51 -3.45 1.17
C ASP A 102 1.74 -2.59 0.78
N ILE A 103 1.55 -1.28 0.56
CA ILE A 103 2.64 -0.31 0.39
C ILE A 103 3.08 0.22 1.76
N PHE A 104 4.37 0.06 2.04
CA PHE A 104 5.02 0.58 3.23
C PHE A 104 6.01 1.70 2.89
N ALA A 105 6.16 2.63 3.84
CA ALA A 105 7.27 3.57 3.90
C ALA A 105 8.15 3.24 5.10
N ALA A 106 9.47 3.30 4.92
CA ALA A 106 10.40 3.22 6.03
C ALA A 106 11.52 4.27 5.89
N SER A 107 12.12 4.67 7.00
CA SER A 107 13.34 5.48 6.98
C SER A 107 14.55 4.57 7.14
N VAL A 108 15.58 4.78 6.32
CA VAL A 108 16.83 4.04 6.44
C VAL A 108 18.01 5.00 6.54
N THR A 109 18.93 4.72 7.47
CA THR A 109 20.23 5.38 7.54
C THR A 109 21.29 4.39 7.11
N VAL A 110 22.16 4.80 6.19
CA VAL A 110 23.23 3.97 5.63
C VAL A 110 24.56 4.60 6.06
N ASP A 111 25.42 3.81 6.68
CA ASP A 111 26.75 4.25 7.12
C ASP A 111 27.78 4.15 5.98
N ALA A 112 28.92 4.83 6.11
CA ALA A 112 29.96 4.91 5.08
C ALA A 112 30.46 3.55 4.56
N GLY A 113 30.49 2.54 5.43
CA GLY A 113 30.95 1.19 5.09
C GLY A 113 29.88 0.25 4.56
N LEU A 114 28.63 0.71 4.35
CA LEU A 114 27.47 -0.10 3.93
C LEU A 114 27.12 -1.30 4.85
N ALA A 115 27.87 -1.51 5.94
CA ALA A 115 27.87 -2.75 6.70
C ALA A 115 26.61 -2.99 7.55
N ALA A 116 25.84 -1.94 7.86
CA ALA A 116 24.64 -2.07 8.71
C ALA A 116 23.66 -0.92 8.47
N PRO A 117 22.77 -0.99 7.45
CA PRO A 117 21.67 -0.05 7.36
C PRO A 117 20.82 -0.11 8.64
N LYS A 118 20.43 1.05 9.16
CA LYS A 118 19.50 1.17 10.29
C LYS A 118 18.12 1.54 9.76
N LEU A 119 17.18 0.62 9.91
CA LEU A 119 15.77 0.82 9.56
C LEU A 119 15.03 1.41 10.74
N ALA A 120 14.17 2.40 10.48
CA ALA A 120 13.33 3.04 11.48
C ALA A 120 12.01 3.51 10.86
N GLY A 121 10.97 3.63 11.69
CA GLY A 121 9.71 4.27 11.30
C GLY A 121 9.03 3.59 10.11
N ILE A 122 8.96 2.26 10.11
CA ILE A 122 8.17 1.52 9.12
C ILE A 122 6.70 1.84 9.38
N SER A 123 5.99 2.29 8.36
CA SER A 123 4.58 2.64 8.42
C SER A 123 3.89 2.15 7.16
N ARG A 124 2.72 1.55 7.31
CA ARG A 124 1.84 1.23 6.19
C ARG A 124 1.29 2.55 5.64
N ILE A 125 1.36 2.74 4.33
CA ILE A 125 0.87 3.95 3.65
C ILE A 125 -0.53 3.71 3.10
N THR A 126 -0.80 2.49 2.67
CA THR A 126 -2.12 2.08 2.19
C THR A 126 -3.00 1.64 3.34
N ASP A 127 -4.29 1.86 3.17
CA ASP A 127 -5.31 1.49 4.13
C ASP A 127 -6.47 0.82 3.37
N THR A 128 -6.11 -0.08 2.45
CA THR A 128 -7.06 -0.77 1.56
C THR A 128 -7.11 -2.24 1.99
N PRO A 129 -7.95 -2.61 2.98
CA PRO A 129 -7.99 -3.97 3.50
C PRO A 129 -8.26 -4.98 2.38
N GLY A 130 -7.40 -6.00 2.29
CA GLY A 130 -7.54 -7.08 1.31
C GLY A 130 -7.18 -6.70 -0.13
N ALA A 131 -6.72 -5.47 -0.40
CA ALA A 131 -6.20 -5.13 -1.71
C ALA A 131 -4.76 -5.62 -1.89
N ASP A 132 -4.43 -6.05 -3.09
CA ASP A 132 -3.09 -6.45 -3.48
C ASP A 132 -2.48 -5.34 -4.35
N GLU A 133 -1.38 -4.75 -3.89
CA GLU A 133 -0.85 -3.53 -4.45
C GLU A 133 0.38 -3.79 -5.33
N THR A 134 0.46 -3.10 -6.47
CA THR A 134 1.64 -3.22 -7.35
C THR A 134 2.88 -2.69 -6.66
N SER A 135 4.06 -3.19 -7.04
CA SER A 135 5.32 -2.54 -6.66
C SER A 135 5.27 -1.04 -6.98
N PRO A 136 5.63 -0.17 -6.02
CA PRO A 136 5.51 1.26 -6.22
C PRO A 136 6.51 1.75 -7.26
N VAL A 137 6.12 2.79 -8.01
CA VAL A 137 6.99 3.52 -8.94
C VAL A 137 7.20 4.95 -8.46
N LEU A 138 8.44 5.43 -8.54
CA LEU A 138 8.86 6.70 -7.97
C LEU A 138 9.35 7.65 -9.07
N ALA A 139 8.99 8.93 -8.95
CA ALA A 139 9.54 10.03 -9.73
C ALA A 139 9.76 11.25 -8.85
N THR A 140 10.36 12.30 -9.41
CA THR A 140 10.57 13.57 -8.71
C THR A 140 9.27 14.08 -8.09
N GLY A 141 9.23 14.09 -6.77
CA GLY A 141 8.11 14.58 -5.96
C GLY A 141 6.92 13.61 -5.82
N TRP A 142 6.90 12.46 -6.51
CA TRP A 142 5.72 11.60 -6.57
C TRP A 142 6.01 10.10 -6.42
N LEU A 143 5.11 9.40 -5.73
CA LEU A 143 4.98 7.95 -5.69
C LEU A 143 3.68 7.55 -6.39
N ALA A 144 3.67 6.46 -7.14
CA ALA A 144 2.43 5.85 -7.62
C ALA A 144 2.42 4.33 -7.44
N PHE A 145 1.22 3.79 -7.26
CA PHE A 145 0.94 2.35 -7.24
C PHE A 145 -0.53 2.12 -7.62
N ALA A 146 -0.86 0.90 -8.06
CA ALA A 146 -2.22 0.46 -8.34
C ALA A 146 -2.67 -0.53 -7.27
N ALA A 147 -3.97 -0.50 -6.93
CA ALA A 147 -4.58 -1.41 -5.98
C ALA A 147 -5.54 -2.37 -6.70
N ARG A 148 -5.35 -3.67 -6.45
CA ARG A 148 -6.18 -4.76 -6.96
C ARG A 148 -7.09 -5.28 -5.87
N VAL A 149 -8.39 -5.34 -6.14
CA VAL A 149 -9.37 -5.95 -5.21
C VAL A 149 -9.98 -7.15 -5.91
N GLY A 150 -9.79 -8.34 -5.34
CA GLY A 150 -10.04 -9.60 -6.04
C GLY A 150 -8.99 -9.84 -7.12
N SER A 151 -9.43 -10.11 -8.36
CA SER A 151 -8.53 -10.39 -9.49
C SER A 151 -8.24 -9.18 -10.39
N ARG A 152 -8.84 -8.00 -10.11
CA ARG A 152 -8.78 -6.82 -11.00
C ARG A 152 -8.39 -5.54 -10.29
N TYR A 153 -7.62 -4.71 -10.97
CA TYR A 153 -7.21 -3.38 -10.54
C TYR A 153 -8.38 -2.42 -10.59
N GLN A 154 -8.64 -1.75 -9.48
CA GLN A 154 -9.79 -0.84 -9.34
C GLN A 154 -9.37 0.61 -9.17
N SER A 155 -8.17 0.86 -8.66
CA SER A 155 -7.69 2.23 -8.45
C SER A 155 -6.19 2.38 -8.66
N LEU A 156 -5.79 3.62 -8.93
CA LEU A 156 -4.43 4.11 -8.92
C LEU A 156 -4.32 5.16 -7.82
N THR A 157 -3.23 5.13 -7.07
CA THR A 157 -2.94 6.13 -6.06
C THR A 157 -1.65 6.84 -6.40
N CYS A 158 -1.69 8.18 -6.46
CA CYS A 158 -0.52 9.04 -6.57
C CYS A 158 -0.32 9.78 -5.23
N LEU A 159 0.87 9.69 -4.65
CA LEU A 159 1.22 10.37 -3.39
C LEU A 159 2.33 11.40 -3.62
N PRO A 160 2.17 12.65 -3.19
CA PRO A 160 3.29 13.59 -3.19
C PRO A 160 4.26 13.21 -2.07
N LEU A 161 5.55 13.05 -2.39
CA LEU A 161 6.57 12.62 -1.43
C LEU A 161 6.78 13.62 -0.29
N ALA A 162 6.54 14.91 -0.56
CA ALA A 162 6.59 15.97 0.43
C ALA A 162 5.45 15.87 1.46
N ASP A 163 4.31 15.29 1.08
CA ASP A 163 3.17 15.08 1.97
C ASP A 163 2.37 13.81 1.60
N PRO A 164 2.85 12.61 2.01
CA PRO A 164 2.21 11.35 1.65
C PRO A 164 0.78 11.20 2.17
N ARG A 165 0.31 12.11 3.05
CA ARG A 165 -1.08 12.12 3.54
C ARG A 165 -2.06 12.69 2.51
N ARG A 166 -1.58 13.42 1.51
CA ARG A 166 -2.39 14.00 0.44
C ARG A 166 -2.49 13.07 -0.75
N ALA A 167 -2.97 11.85 -0.49
CA ALA A 167 -3.17 10.86 -1.53
C ALA A 167 -4.16 11.35 -2.59
N GLN A 168 -3.82 11.12 -3.85
CA GLN A 168 -4.69 11.36 -4.98
C GLN A 168 -5.11 10.02 -5.56
N ILE A 169 -6.42 9.75 -5.54
CA ILE A 169 -6.97 8.47 -5.95
C ILE A 169 -7.66 8.65 -7.29
N TYR A 170 -7.38 7.74 -8.21
CA TYR A 170 -8.02 7.63 -9.51
C TYR A 170 -8.69 6.27 -9.57
N VAL A 171 -9.97 6.22 -9.93
CA VAL A 171 -10.76 4.99 -9.92
C VAL A 171 -11.09 4.60 -11.34
N PHE A 172 -10.91 3.34 -11.68
CA PHE A 172 -11.29 2.81 -12.98
C PHE A 172 -12.80 2.60 -13.04
N ASP A 173 -13.45 3.17 -14.06
CA ASP A 173 -14.86 2.92 -14.40
C ASP A 173 -15.10 1.43 -14.74
N ARG A 174 -14.07 0.77 -15.27
CA ARG A 174 -14.03 -0.68 -15.49
C ARG A 174 -12.73 -1.25 -14.93
N PRO A 175 -12.79 -2.19 -13.97
CA PRO A 175 -11.59 -2.78 -13.40
C PRO A 175 -10.69 -3.42 -14.46
N ALA A 176 -9.38 -3.15 -14.40
CA ALA A 176 -8.40 -3.65 -15.36
C ALA A 176 -7.79 -4.98 -14.89
N ASP A 177 -7.54 -5.93 -15.81
CA ASP A 177 -6.94 -7.22 -15.45
C ASP A 177 -5.44 -7.07 -15.09
N GLN A 178 -4.71 -6.22 -15.82
CA GLN A 178 -3.32 -5.85 -15.50
C GLN A 178 -3.12 -4.34 -15.65
N VAL A 179 -2.21 -3.82 -14.84
CA VAL A 179 -1.78 -2.42 -14.85
C VAL A 179 -0.26 -2.37 -14.77
N GLU A 180 0.35 -1.68 -15.72
CA GLU A 180 1.76 -1.29 -15.68
C GLU A 180 1.85 0.23 -15.49
N LEU A 181 2.77 0.64 -14.62
CA LEU A 181 2.98 2.04 -14.26
C LEU A 181 4.40 2.45 -14.63
N ALA A 182 4.55 3.60 -15.26
CA ALA A 182 5.85 4.19 -15.54
C ALA A 182 5.75 5.71 -15.49
N TRP A 183 6.68 6.36 -14.81
CA TRP A 183 6.78 7.81 -14.86
C TRP A 183 7.52 8.25 -16.13
N VAL A 184 6.97 9.25 -16.80
CA VAL A 184 7.58 9.90 -17.96
C VAL A 184 7.90 11.34 -17.58
N ALA A 185 9.12 11.79 -17.92
CA ALA A 185 9.50 13.18 -17.73
C ALA A 185 8.55 14.08 -18.54
N GLY A 186 7.95 15.07 -17.88
CA GLY A 186 7.22 16.11 -18.58
C GLY A 186 8.19 17.07 -19.27
N ASP A 187 7.76 17.71 -20.36
CA ASP A 187 8.54 18.71 -21.11
C ASP A 187 8.79 19.98 -20.26
N GLY A 188 9.69 19.89 -19.27
CA GLY A 188 9.92 20.94 -18.26
C GLY A 188 8.77 21.07 -17.24
N ARG A 189 7.87 20.10 -17.19
CA ARG A 189 6.72 20.04 -16.27
C ARG A 189 6.87 18.91 -15.27
N ALA A 190 5.98 18.88 -14.29
CA ALA A 190 5.84 17.75 -13.38
C ALA A 190 5.70 16.41 -14.13
N PRO A 191 6.21 15.32 -13.55
CA PRO A 191 6.21 14.03 -14.20
C PRO A 191 4.77 13.57 -14.48
N LEU A 192 4.57 12.92 -15.62
CA LEU A 192 3.31 12.30 -16.00
C LEU A 192 3.41 10.80 -15.70
N LEU A 193 2.37 10.24 -15.08
CA LEU A 193 2.30 8.80 -14.86
C LEU A 193 1.69 8.15 -16.09
N GLN A 194 2.50 7.45 -16.89
CA GLN A 194 2.01 6.60 -17.96
C GLN A 194 1.46 5.30 -17.36
N VAL A 195 0.22 4.99 -17.73
CA VAL A 195 -0.51 3.81 -17.30
C VAL A 195 -0.83 2.98 -18.52
N ARG A 196 -0.43 1.70 -18.51
CA ARG A 196 -0.80 0.74 -19.54
C ARG A 196 -1.63 -0.35 -18.90
N THR A 197 -2.70 -0.73 -19.57
CA THR A 197 -3.56 -1.84 -19.17
C THR A 197 -3.44 -2.96 -20.19
N SER A 198 -3.56 -4.22 -19.79
CA SER A 198 -3.51 -5.36 -20.71
C SER A 198 -4.73 -5.49 -21.62
N ASP A 199 -5.75 -4.65 -21.45
CA ASP A 199 -6.89 -4.61 -22.36
C ASP A 199 -6.43 -4.13 -23.74
N ALA A 200 -6.34 -5.07 -24.68
CA ALA A 200 -5.77 -4.87 -26.02
C ALA A 200 -6.48 -3.75 -26.83
N ALA A 201 -7.67 -3.33 -26.40
CA ALA A 201 -8.44 -2.28 -27.06
C ALA A 201 -8.10 -0.86 -26.56
N ALA A 202 -7.44 -0.70 -25.41
CA ALA A 202 -7.20 0.61 -24.81
C ALA A 202 -5.75 1.07 -25.04
N PRO A 203 -5.51 2.15 -25.81
CA PRO A 203 -4.20 2.78 -25.81
C PRO A 203 -3.88 3.25 -24.38
N GLY A 204 -2.63 3.06 -23.94
CA GLY A 204 -2.19 3.55 -22.63
C GLY A 204 -2.49 5.05 -22.48
N PHE A 205 -2.70 5.49 -21.25
CA PHE A 205 -3.06 6.87 -20.93
C PHE A 205 -2.09 7.45 -19.90
N SER A 206 -2.08 8.78 -19.78
CA SER A 206 -1.20 9.51 -18.88
C SER A 206 -2.00 10.23 -17.82
N VAL A 207 -1.59 10.12 -16.56
CA VAL A 207 -2.17 10.82 -15.43
C VAL A 207 -1.26 11.98 -15.04
N SER A 208 -1.82 13.19 -14.94
CA SER A 208 -1.15 14.35 -14.36
C SER A 208 -1.65 14.56 -12.93
N PRO A 209 -0.86 14.16 -11.90
CA PRO A 209 -1.28 14.30 -10.52
C PRO A 209 -1.37 15.77 -10.06
N GLU A 210 -0.59 16.67 -10.62
CA GLU A 210 -0.70 18.09 -10.28
C GLU A 210 -1.98 18.74 -10.82
N GLN A 211 -2.43 18.29 -11.99
CA GLN A 211 -3.61 18.84 -12.67
C GLN A 211 -4.88 18.04 -12.43
N HIS A 212 -4.79 16.92 -11.69
CA HIS A 212 -5.90 15.98 -11.48
C HIS A 212 -6.56 15.50 -12.78
N SER A 213 -5.77 15.37 -13.85
CA SER A 213 -6.27 15.09 -15.21
C SER A 213 -5.72 13.78 -15.78
N VAL A 214 -6.47 13.19 -16.71
CA VAL A 214 -6.11 11.95 -17.44
C VAL A 214 -6.18 12.24 -18.93
N THR A 215 -5.11 11.91 -19.68
CA THR A 215 -4.97 12.20 -21.12
C THR A 215 -4.51 10.95 -21.89
N PRO A 216 -5.23 10.51 -22.94
CA PRO A 216 -6.57 10.97 -23.32
C PRO A 216 -7.59 10.67 -22.20
N PRO A 217 -8.78 11.30 -22.22
CA PRO A 217 -9.85 10.92 -21.31
C PRO A 217 -10.16 9.42 -21.49
N THR A 218 -10.01 8.65 -20.42
CA THR A 218 -10.32 7.22 -20.38
C THR A 218 -11.38 6.96 -19.31
N GLY A 219 -11.78 5.70 -19.14
CA GLY A 219 -12.60 5.28 -18.01
C GLY A 219 -11.83 5.26 -16.69
N LEU A 220 -11.01 6.28 -16.42
CA LEU A 220 -10.32 6.49 -15.15
C LEU A 220 -10.66 7.90 -14.66
N ALA A 221 -11.32 7.98 -13.50
CA ALA A 221 -11.80 9.23 -12.93
C ALA A 221 -11.01 9.62 -11.68
N TYR A 222 -10.58 10.89 -11.59
CA TYR A 222 -10.03 11.43 -10.35
C TYR A 222 -11.11 11.55 -9.28
N THR A 223 -10.82 11.01 -8.10
CA THR A 223 -11.68 11.15 -6.92
C THR A 223 -11.03 12.16 -5.97
N PRO A 224 -11.59 13.37 -5.81
CA PRO A 224 -11.04 14.34 -4.88
C PRO A 224 -11.08 13.79 -3.47
N ALA A 225 -10.01 14.01 -2.72
CA ALA A 225 -10.02 13.73 -1.28
C ALA A 225 -11.08 14.62 -0.63
N ARG A 226 -12.26 14.07 -0.34
CA ARG A 226 -13.32 14.80 0.36
C ARG A 226 -12.90 15.01 1.80
N GLN A 227 -12.47 16.22 2.10
CA GLN A 227 -12.12 16.63 3.45
C GLN A 227 -13.37 16.58 4.34
N GLY A 228 -13.50 15.54 5.17
CA GLY A 228 -14.62 15.37 6.11
C GLY A 228 -15.41 14.06 5.93
N GLU A 229 -15.32 13.39 4.79
CA GLU A 229 -15.69 11.97 4.72
C GLU A 229 -14.56 11.23 5.42
N MET A 230 -14.77 10.78 6.65
CA MET A 230 -13.75 10.12 7.47
C MET A 230 -13.44 8.74 6.87
N PRO A 231 -12.42 8.59 6.00
CA PRO A 231 -12.16 7.33 5.31
C PRO A 231 -11.71 6.28 6.33
N TRP A 232 -11.11 6.77 7.42
CA TRP A 232 -10.75 5.98 8.58
C TRP A 232 -11.96 5.37 9.28
N ILE A 233 -13.20 5.86 9.14
CA ILE A 233 -14.37 5.20 9.77
C ILE A 233 -14.64 3.88 9.09
N ALA A 234 -14.66 3.84 7.76
CA ALA A 234 -14.82 2.58 7.03
C ALA A 234 -13.66 1.62 7.32
N SER A 235 -12.43 2.14 7.34
CA SER A 235 -11.26 1.33 7.71
C SER A 235 -11.29 0.87 9.17
N PHE A 236 -11.70 1.71 10.12
CA PHE A 236 -11.85 1.39 11.53
C PHE A 236 -12.91 0.31 11.74
N VAL A 237 -14.06 0.43 11.08
CA VAL A 237 -15.11 -0.59 11.09
C VAL A 237 -14.60 -1.91 10.51
N SER A 238 -13.80 -1.87 9.43
CA SER A 238 -13.15 -3.06 8.87
C SER A 238 -12.17 -3.70 9.88
N HIS A 239 -11.26 -2.91 10.45
CA HIS A 239 -10.29 -3.41 11.44
C HIS A 239 -10.97 -3.97 12.69
N VAL A 240 -12.09 -3.38 13.14
CA VAL A 240 -12.88 -3.88 14.26
C VAL A 240 -13.59 -5.19 13.91
N ARG A 241 -14.02 -5.37 12.66
CA ARG A 241 -14.60 -6.63 12.14
C ARG A 241 -13.57 -7.76 12.06
N ASP A 242 -12.32 -7.42 11.77
CA ASP A 242 -11.23 -8.39 11.60
C ASP A 242 -10.61 -8.85 12.95
N LEU A 243 -11.01 -8.27 14.09
CA LEU A 243 -10.55 -8.70 15.40
C LEU A 243 -11.18 -10.06 15.78
N PRO A 244 -10.37 -11.10 16.09
CA PRO A 244 -10.90 -12.40 16.46
C PRO A 244 -11.74 -12.30 17.75
N GLY A 245 -12.99 -12.79 17.70
CA GLY A 245 -13.93 -12.78 18.82
C GLY A 245 -14.83 -11.55 18.93
N VAL A 246 -14.83 -10.66 17.93
CA VAL A 246 -15.75 -9.52 17.82
C VAL A 246 -16.93 -9.90 16.92
N GLY A 247 -18.05 -10.30 17.54
CA GLY A 247 -19.31 -10.53 16.81
C GLY A 247 -20.02 -9.22 16.41
N PRO A 248 -21.06 -9.28 15.56
CA PRO A 248 -21.81 -8.12 15.07
C PRO A 248 -22.31 -7.17 16.18
N GLU A 249 -22.67 -7.71 17.34
CA GLU A 249 -23.11 -6.93 18.51
C GLU A 249 -22.01 -6.04 19.09
N LYS A 250 -20.77 -6.54 19.14
CA LYS A 250 -19.62 -5.77 19.67
C LYS A 250 -19.17 -4.70 18.68
N ILE A 251 -19.35 -4.94 17.38
CA ILE A 251 -19.09 -3.94 16.33
C ILE A 251 -20.02 -2.74 16.51
N ALA A 252 -21.32 -2.98 16.67
CA ALA A 252 -22.30 -1.91 16.90
C ALA A 252 -22.00 -1.09 18.17
N PHE A 253 -21.52 -1.75 19.24
CA PHE A 253 -21.10 -1.06 20.46
C PHE A 253 -19.87 -0.15 20.21
N ILE A 254 -18.83 -0.67 19.54
CA ILE A 254 -17.60 0.09 19.25
C ILE A 254 -17.89 1.26 18.31
N GLU A 255 -18.71 1.06 17.27
CA GLU A 255 -19.19 2.13 16.39
C GLU A 255 -19.89 3.22 17.21
N ASN A 256 -20.81 2.85 18.09
CA ASN A 256 -21.53 3.82 18.92
C ASN A 256 -20.59 4.61 19.86
N VAL A 257 -19.61 3.95 20.48
CA VAL A 257 -18.59 4.61 21.32
C VAL A 257 -17.72 5.56 20.49
N ALA A 258 -17.26 5.12 19.31
CA ALA A 258 -16.42 5.92 18.43
C ALA A 258 -17.16 7.17 17.93
N PHE A 259 -18.41 7.03 17.46
CA PHE A 259 -19.24 8.15 17.03
C PHE A 259 -19.57 9.09 18.18
N THR A 260 -19.82 8.58 19.38
CA THR A 260 -20.05 9.40 20.59
C THR A 260 -18.81 10.22 20.96
N ALA A 261 -17.62 9.60 20.94
CA ALA A 261 -16.36 10.29 21.23
C ALA A 261 -16.03 11.34 20.16
N LEU A 262 -16.28 11.03 18.89
CA LEU A 262 -16.15 11.95 17.77
C LEU A 262 -17.09 13.15 17.88
N ASP A 263 -18.37 12.93 18.17
CA ASP A 263 -19.34 14.02 18.37
C ASP A 263 -18.92 14.90 19.54
N PHE A 264 -18.48 14.30 20.65
CA PHE A 264 -17.96 15.03 21.79
C PHE A 264 -16.74 15.89 21.44
N LEU A 265 -15.74 15.33 20.74
CA LEU A 265 -14.55 16.08 20.31
C LEU A 265 -14.91 17.20 19.34
N THR A 266 -15.79 16.93 18.38
CA THR A 266 -16.28 17.89 17.39
C THR A 266 -17.02 19.04 18.06
N ARG A 267 -17.95 18.74 18.98
CA ARG A 267 -18.66 19.74 19.79
C ARG A 267 -17.72 20.56 20.66
N THR A 268 -16.75 19.91 21.30
CA THR A 268 -15.75 20.60 22.13
C THR A 268 -14.89 21.54 21.29
N TRP A 269 -14.44 21.09 20.11
CA TRP A 269 -13.67 21.90 19.18
C TRP A 269 -14.47 23.12 18.71
N TYR A 270 -15.73 22.94 18.28
CA TYR A 270 -16.58 24.06 17.89
C TYR A 270 -16.97 24.99 19.05
N GLY A 271 -17.02 24.47 20.28
CA GLY A 271 -17.17 25.30 21.49
C GLY A 271 -15.96 26.20 21.75
N ILE A 272 -14.76 25.78 21.35
CA ILE A 272 -13.51 26.54 21.54
C ILE A 272 -13.26 27.51 20.38
N VAL A 273 -13.43 27.06 19.14
CA VAL A 273 -13.10 27.85 17.93
C VAL A 273 -14.27 28.74 17.50
N GLY A 274 -15.45 28.54 18.09
CA GLY A 274 -16.70 29.12 17.64
C GLY A 274 -17.26 28.36 16.43
N PRO A 275 -18.57 28.47 16.16
CA PRO A 275 -19.14 27.91 14.95
C PRO A 275 -18.45 28.53 13.73
N PRO A 276 -18.19 27.76 12.65
CA PRO A 276 -17.65 28.34 11.43
C PRO A 276 -18.57 29.49 11.02
N THR A 277 -18.03 30.69 10.90
CA THR A 277 -18.75 31.84 10.35
C THR A 277 -19.32 31.42 9.01
N ARG A 278 -20.65 31.26 8.97
CA ARG A 278 -21.40 30.87 7.79
C ARG A 278 -20.90 31.75 6.63
N PRO A 279 -20.33 31.18 5.55
CA PRO A 279 -20.01 32.00 4.38
C PRO A 279 -21.31 32.68 3.93
N PRO A 280 -21.27 33.95 3.48
CA PRO A 280 -22.45 34.66 3.03
C PRO A 280 -23.16 33.78 2.01
N ALA A 281 -24.46 33.60 2.19
CA ALA A 281 -25.28 32.75 1.35
C ALA A 281 -25.10 33.17 -0.12
N ALA A 282 -24.28 32.43 -0.86
CA ALA A 282 -24.32 32.48 -2.31
C ALA A 282 -25.75 32.07 -2.68
N THR A 283 -26.44 32.98 -3.36
CA THR A 283 -27.79 32.83 -3.89
C THR A 283 -27.97 31.45 -4.49
N ALA A 284 -28.60 30.55 -3.74
CA ALA A 284 -29.04 29.28 -4.26
C ALA A 284 -30.15 29.59 -5.27
N VAL A 285 -29.81 29.56 -6.55
CA VAL A 285 -30.78 29.49 -7.64
C VAL A 285 -31.62 28.24 -7.38
N ALA A 286 -32.86 28.46 -6.95
CA ALA A 286 -33.85 27.42 -6.75
C ALA A 286 -34.21 26.82 -8.11
N LEU A 287 -33.51 25.75 -8.49
CA LEU A 287 -33.99 24.81 -9.50
C LEU A 287 -35.06 23.95 -8.85
N ALA A 288 -36.29 24.47 -8.83
CA ALA A 288 -37.49 23.70 -8.58
C ALA A 288 -37.75 22.79 -9.79
N LEU A 289 -37.14 21.60 -9.80
CA LEU A 289 -37.66 20.47 -10.56
C LEU A 289 -38.49 19.63 -9.62
N ALA A 290 -39.80 19.88 -9.62
CA ALA A 290 -40.78 18.92 -9.15
C ALA A 290 -40.64 17.66 -10.02
N SER A 291 -39.96 16.65 -9.50
CA SER A 291 -39.95 15.32 -10.10
C SER A 291 -41.26 14.63 -9.75
N PRO A 292 -42.16 14.34 -10.71
CA PRO A 292 -43.35 13.57 -10.41
C PRO A 292 -42.93 12.17 -9.95
N SER A 293 -43.38 11.77 -8.77
CA SER A 293 -43.24 10.39 -8.28
C SER A 293 -43.88 9.44 -9.30
N PRO A 294 -43.12 8.52 -9.92
CA PRO A 294 -43.71 7.57 -10.84
C PRO A 294 -44.65 6.64 -10.07
N ALA A 295 -45.87 6.49 -10.60
CA ALA A 295 -46.86 5.55 -10.09
C ALA A 295 -46.27 4.14 -10.03
N PRO A 296 -46.63 3.32 -9.02
CA PRO A 296 -46.06 1.99 -8.85
C PRO A 296 -46.32 1.11 -10.08
N THR A 297 -45.25 0.71 -10.74
CA THR A 297 -45.28 -0.29 -11.82
C THR A 297 -45.78 -1.62 -11.25
N PRO A 298 -46.80 -2.26 -11.84
CA PRO A 298 -47.25 -3.57 -11.39
C PRO A 298 -46.13 -4.61 -11.51
N PRO A 299 -46.07 -5.60 -10.60
CA PRO A 299 -45.08 -6.66 -10.66
C PRO A 299 -45.23 -7.45 -11.97
N PRO A 300 -44.10 -7.86 -12.60
CA PRO A 300 -44.15 -8.60 -13.85
C PRO A 300 -44.86 -9.94 -13.66
N THR A 301 -45.83 -10.22 -14.52
CA THR A 301 -46.45 -11.54 -14.68
C THR A 301 -45.37 -12.56 -15.01
N ALA A 302 -45.24 -13.61 -14.19
CA ALA A 302 -44.28 -14.68 -14.43
C ALA A 302 -44.55 -15.36 -15.77
N GLY A 303 -43.62 -15.22 -16.71
CA GLY A 303 -43.62 -16.00 -17.96
C GLY A 303 -43.32 -17.48 -17.69
N PRO A 304 -43.77 -18.39 -18.58
CA PRO A 304 -43.56 -19.82 -18.41
C PRO A 304 -42.06 -20.14 -18.31
N THR A 305 -41.69 -20.86 -17.26
CA THR A 305 -40.33 -21.38 -17.04
C THR A 305 -39.90 -22.22 -18.25
N PRO A 306 -38.83 -21.85 -18.98
CA PRO A 306 -38.35 -22.67 -20.08
C PRO A 306 -37.86 -24.02 -19.58
N ALA A 307 -38.20 -25.08 -20.31
CA ALA A 307 -37.79 -26.44 -20.01
C ALA A 307 -36.24 -26.56 -20.04
N PRO A 308 -35.64 -27.36 -19.14
CA PRO A 308 -34.20 -27.50 -19.09
C PRO A 308 -33.66 -28.11 -20.38
N LEU A 309 -32.75 -27.39 -21.04
CA LEU A 309 -31.99 -27.88 -22.18
C LEU A 309 -30.84 -28.75 -21.66
N TRP A 310 -30.90 -30.06 -21.89
CA TRP A 310 -29.80 -30.96 -21.62
C TRP A 310 -28.65 -30.66 -22.59
N THR A 311 -27.60 -30.01 -22.10
CA THR A 311 -26.37 -29.77 -22.86
C THR A 311 -25.50 -31.01 -22.77
N ALA A 312 -25.06 -31.52 -23.92
CA ALA A 312 -24.18 -32.68 -24.00
C ALA A 312 -22.85 -32.40 -23.29
N SER A 313 -22.40 -33.37 -22.49
CA SER A 313 -21.12 -33.33 -21.78
C SER A 313 -19.97 -33.19 -22.77
N PRO A 314 -19.01 -32.26 -22.57
CA PRO A 314 -17.86 -32.15 -23.46
C PRO A 314 -16.98 -33.40 -23.38
N THR A 315 -16.63 -33.95 -24.54
CA THR A 315 -15.64 -35.01 -24.70
C THR A 315 -14.27 -34.51 -24.23
N PRO A 316 -13.52 -35.27 -23.41
CA PRO A 316 -12.21 -34.84 -22.96
C PRO A 316 -11.22 -34.76 -24.14
N THR A 317 -10.65 -33.58 -24.33
CA THR A 317 -9.53 -33.36 -25.26
C THR A 317 -8.25 -33.91 -24.65
N VAL A 318 -7.63 -34.88 -25.33
CA VAL A 318 -6.33 -35.43 -24.95
C VAL A 318 -5.25 -34.44 -25.40
N THR A 319 -4.52 -33.86 -24.44
CA THR A 319 -3.36 -33.00 -24.71
C THR A 319 -2.17 -33.87 -25.15
N PRO A 320 -1.55 -33.63 -26.31
CA PRO A 320 -0.36 -34.38 -26.72
C PRO A 320 0.86 -33.99 -25.86
N THR A 321 1.60 -35.01 -25.42
CA THR A 321 2.88 -34.89 -24.71
C THR A 321 3.93 -34.24 -25.63
N PRO A 322 4.65 -33.19 -25.19
CA PRO A 322 5.72 -32.61 -26.00
C PRO A 322 6.93 -33.55 -26.07
N THR A 323 7.39 -33.81 -27.29
CA THR A 323 8.65 -34.50 -27.59
C THR A 323 9.82 -33.53 -27.36
N LEU A 324 10.76 -33.91 -26.51
CA LEU A 324 12.01 -33.18 -26.28
C LEU A 324 12.98 -33.43 -27.45
N GLU A 325 13.21 -32.43 -28.29
CA GLU A 325 14.35 -32.42 -29.22
C GLU A 325 15.62 -31.97 -28.49
N VAL A 326 16.61 -32.85 -28.45
CA VAL A 326 17.95 -32.57 -27.95
C VAL A 326 18.72 -31.82 -29.05
N VAL A 327 18.94 -30.52 -28.86
CA VAL A 327 19.80 -29.71 -29.72
C VAL A 327 21.26 -29.90 -29.28
N THR A 328 22.03 -30.67 -30.06
CA THR A 328 23.47 -30.82 -29.93
C THR A 328 24.17 -29.62 -30.59
N LEU A 329 24.77 -28.74 -29.78
CA LEU A 329 25.64 -27.66 -30.25
C LEU A 329 27.05 -28.19 -30.57
N MET A 330 27.40 -28.24 -31.86
CA MET A 330 28.77 -28.46 -32.32
C MET A 330 29.53 -27.12 -32.29
N ALA A 331 30.43 -26.96 -31.33
CA ALA A 331 31.44 -25.90 -31.33
C ALA A 331 32.67 -26.35 -32.13
N SER A 332 33.04 -25.59 -33.15
CA SER A 332 34.20 -25.84 -34.03
C SER A 332 35.11 -24.61 -34.04
N GLY A 333 36.38 -24.79 -33.67
CA GLY A 333 37.49 -23.89 -34.04
C GLY A 333 38.41 -23.44 -32.89
N ALA A 334 39.56 -24.12 -32.76
CA ALA A 334 40.72 -23.84 -31.88
C ALA A 334 41.73 -22.83 -32.53
N PRO A 335 43.00 -22.64 -32.08
CA PRO A 335 43.70 -22.89 -30.79
C PRO A 335 44.36 -21.58 -30.22
N THR A 336 44.98 -21.48 -29.03
CA THR A 336 46.33 -21.97 -28.67
C THR A 336 46.72 -21.46 -27.26
N SER A 337 47.59 -22.22 -26.57
CA SER A 337 48.39 -21.94 -25.35
C SER A 337 47.94 -22.53 -24.00
N SER A 338 48.51 -23.72 -23.75
CA SER A 338 48.94 -24.41 -22.52
C SER A 338 49.62 -23.50 -21.46
N PRO A 339 49.83 -23.89 -20.16
CA PRO A 339 49.60 -25.15 -19.42
C PRO A 339 48.65 -24.96 -18.20
N GLU A 340 48.11 -25.97 -17.50
CA GLU A 340 48.73 -26.82 -16.47
C GLU A 340 47.62 -27.74 -15.87
N PRO A 341 47.81 -29.06 -15.70
CA PRO A 341 46.73 -29.95 -15.27
C PRO A 341 46.66 -30.04 -13.74
N THR A 342 45.58 -29.50 -13.15
CA THR A 342 45.15 -29.87 -11.79
C THR A 342 44.23 -31.08 -11.89
N GLU A 343 44.56 -32.13 -11.14
CA GLU A 343 43.84 -33.41 -11.09
C GLU A 343 42.35 -33.21 -10.74
N LEU A 344 41.47 -33.69 -11.64
CA LEU A 344 40.03 -33.65 -11.50
C LEU A 344 39.56 -34.95 -10.82
N ALA A 345 38.93 -34.82 -9.66
CA ALA A 345 38.31 -35.92 -8.94
C ALA A 345 37.17 -36.55 -9.75
N THR A 346 37.26 -37.87 -9.96
CA THR A 346 36.25 -38.73 -10.56
C THR A 346 34.97 -38.71 -9.72
N ALA A 347 33.92 -38.04 -10.20
CA ALA A 347 32.58 -38.14 -9.63
C ALA A 347 31.92 -39.45 -10.08
N THR A 348 31.56 -40.29 -9.11
CA THR A 348 30.78 -41.52 -9.27
C THR A 348 29.37 -41.21 -9.77
N PRO A 349 28.86 -41.90 -10.81
CA PRO A 349 27.50 -41.67 -11.30
C PRO A 349 26.46 -42.10 -10.25
N THR A 350 25.64 -41.13 -9.83
CA THR A 350 24.49 -41.35 -8.95
C THR A 350 23.33 -41.92 -9.77
N ALA A 351 22.73 -43.01 -9.27
CA ALA A 351 21.66 -43.74 -9.92
C ALA A 351 20.39 -42.89 -10.14
N PRO A 352 19.58 -43.18 -11.19
CA PRO A 352 18.33 -42.47 -11.45
C PRO A 352 17.28 -42.74 -10.35
N PRO A 353 16.45 -41.75 -9.98
CA PRO A 353 15.45 -41.92 -8.94
C PRO A 353 14.36 -42.89 -9.38
N THR A 354 14.10 -43.89 -8.52
CA THR A 354 12.98 -44.82 -8.62
C THR A 354 11.65 -44.07 -8.46
N ALA A 355 10.76 -44.20 -9.44
CA ALA A 355 9.42 -43.64 -9.39
C ALA A 355 8.63 -44.24 -8.21
N THR A 356 8.20 -43.37 -7.29
CA THR A 356 7.31 -43.73 -6.19
C THR A 356 5.86 -43.65 -6.67
N ALA A 357 5.10 -44.72 -6.46
CA ALA A 357 3.70 -44.84 -6.86
C ALA A 357 2.81 -43.77 -6.20
N SER A 358 1.87 -43.21 -6.99
CA SER A 358 0.82 -42.31 -6.52
C SER A 358 -0.18 -43.03 -5.61
N PRO A 359 -0.54 -42.46 -4.45
CA PRO A 359 -1.64 -42.97 -3.64
C PRO A 359 -3.01 -42.55 -4.21
N THR A 360 -3.82 -43.59 -4.44
CA THR A 360 -5.24 -43.77 -4.13
C THR A 360 -6.17 -42.56 -4.05
N SER A 361 -7.18 -42.64 -4.91
CA SER A 361 -8.43 -41.86 -5.01
C SER A 361 -9.02 -41.34 -3.69
N SER A 362 -9.29 -40.03 -3.69
CA SER A 362 -10.11 -39.32 -2.71
C SER A 362 -11.60 -39.74 -2.82
N PRO A 363 -12.31 -40.02 -1.71
CA PRO A 363 -13.73 -40.37 -1.74
C PRO A 363 -14.60 -39.16 -2.12
N THR A 364 -15.57 -39.42 -2.99
CA THR A 364 -16.65 -38.50 -3.38
C THR A 364 -17.44 -38.03 -2.15
N PRO A 365 -17.67 -36.72 -1.95
CA PRO A 365 -18.48 -36.23 -0.85
C PRO A 365 -19.96 -36.61 -1.04
N THR A 366 -20.49 -37.34 -0.07
CA THR A 366 -21.93 -37.63 0.06
C THR A 366 -22.68 -36.34 0.36
N ALA A 367 -23.72 -36.04 -0.44
CA ALA A 367 -24.57 -34.88 -0.24
C ALA A 367 -25.30 -34.95 1.12
N PRO A 368 -25.45 -33.81 1.84
CA PRO A 368 -26.20 -33.77 3.10
C PRO A 368 -27.70 -34.05 2.86
N PRO A 369 -28.39 -34.71 3.80
CA PRO A 369 -29.81 -35.01 3.67
C PRO A 369 -30.65 -33.74 3.68
N THR A 370 -31.60 -33.68 2.75
CA THR A 370 -32.64 -32.65 2.68
C THR A 370 -33.46 -32.63 3.98
N PRO A 371 -33.62 -31.48 4.66
CA PRO A 371 -34.46 -31.41 5.86
C PRO A 371 -35.93 -31.68 5.51
N SER A 372 -36.53 -32.63 6.23
CA SER A 372 -37.97 -32.90 6.16
C SER A 372 -38.75 -31.72 6.72
N ALA A 373 -39.76 -31.27 5.97
CA ALA A 373 -40.68 -30.24 6.40
C ALA A 373 -41.55 -30.75 7.56
N THR A 374 -41.49 -30.05 8.69
CA THR A 374 -42.40 -30.24 9.82
C THR A 374 -43.79 -29.72 9.43
N PRO A 375 -44.87 -30.53 9.51
CA PRO A 375 -46.22 -30.03 9.29
C PRO A 375 -46.64 -29.10 10.44
N LEU A 376 -47.27 -27.97 10.09
CA LEU A 376 -47.89 -27.07 11.05
C LEU A 376 -49.06 -27.76 11.76
N PRO A 377 -49.25 -27.53 13.08
CA PRO A 377 -50.42 -28.00 13.82
C PRO A 377 -51.70 -27.25 13.39
N PRO A 378 -52.88 -27.87 13.61
CA PRO A 378 -54.18 -27.41 13.12
C PRO A 378 -54.65 -26.08 13.70
#